data_AF-A0A5S9M2X7-F1
#
_entry.id   AF-A0A5S9M2X7-F1
#
_cell.length_a   1.000
_cell.length_b   1.000
_cell.length_c   1.000
_cell.angle_alpha   90.00
_cell.angle_beta   90.00
_cell.angle_gamma   90.00
#
_symmetry.space_group_name_H-M   'P 1'
#
loop_
_entity.id
_entity.type
_entity.pdbx_description
1 polymer ?
#
loop_
_entity_poly.entity_id
_entity_poly.type
_entity_poly.pdbx_seq_one_letter_code
_entity_poly.pdbx_strand_id
1 'polypeptide(L)'
;MGKEEYYLLCAQHHIISDAWSLSLLIQELEVAYDALLADETPQLPALEIEWTDYVHWENEQLKHHQKKDQTYWLNTLQGELPVLELPFDRPRPPVQTFNGATEQNCTG
;
A
#
# COMPACT_ATOMS: atom_id res chain seq x y z
N MET A 1 8.70 -31.75 -23.81
CA MET A 1 9.38 -30.86 -22.85
C MET A 1 8.28 -30.17 -22.06
N GLY A 2 8.15 -30.45 -20.77
CA GLY A 2 7.12 -29.82 -19.94
C GLY A 2 7.41 -28.33 -19.81
N LYS A 3 6.38 -27.48 -19.74
CA LYS A 3 6.56 -26.08 -19.36
C LYS A 3 7.26 -26.05 -18.01
N GLU A 4 8.37 -25.35 -17.93
CA GLU A 4 8.97 -25.01 -16.63
C GLU A 4 8.09 -23.94 -15.99
N GLU A 5 7.61 -24.21 -14.79
CA GLU A 5 6.80 -23.29 -14.01
C GLU A 5 7.66 -22.68 -12.91
N TYR A 6 7.65 -21.36 -12.83
CA TYR A 6 8.41 -20.59 -11.85
C TYR A 6 7.48 -19.63 -11.11
N TYR A 7 7.73 -19.45 -9.82
CA TYR A 7 7.00 -18.51 -8.96
C TYR A 7 7.97 -17.49 -8.38
N LEU A 8 7.65 -16.21 -8.54
CA LEU A 8 8.35 -15.11 -7.90
C LEU A 8 7.50 -14.58 -6.73
N LEU A 9 8.06 -14.63 -5.52
CA LEU A 9 7.44 -14.01 -4.34
C LEU A 9 8.15 -12.69 -4.02
N CYS A 10 7.41 -11.59 -4.12
CA CYS A 10 7.85 -10.28 -3.65
C CYS A 10 6.96 -9.86 -2.46
N ALA A 11 7.55 -9.76 -1.28
CA ALA A 11 6.86 -9.32 -0.06
C ALA A 11 7.46 -7.99 0.40
N GLN A 12 6.62 -6.96 0.48
CA GLN A 12 7.01 -5.63 0.90
C GLN A 12 6.10 -5.15 2.03
N HIS A 13 6.63 -4.30 2.91
CA HIS A 13 5.83 -3.71 3.97
C HIS A 13 4.99 -2.57 3.39
N HIS A 14 3.69 -2.52 3.72
CA HIS A 14 2.76 -1.46 3.25
C HIS A 14 3.18 -0.02 3.61
N ILE A 15 4.22 0.17 4.40
CA ILE A 15 4.72 1.50 4.76
C ILE A 15 5.53 2.14 3.62
N ILE A 16 6.09 1.33 2.72
CA ILE A 16 6.88 1.80 1.57
C ILE A 16 6.10 1.66 0.25
N SER A 17 4.87 1.16 0.29
CA SER A 17 4.14 0.79 -0.92
C SER A 17 2.63 0.67 -0.71
N ASP A 18 1.89 1.15 -1.69
CA ASP A 18 0.45 0.94 -1.88
C ASP A 18 0.18 0.08 -3.12
N ALA A 19 -1.09 -0.10 -3.48
CA ALA A 19 -1.48 -0.88 -4.64
C ALA A 19 -1.03 -0.24 -5.97
N TRP A 20 -0.87 1.08 -6.02
CA TRP A 20 -0.45 1.79 -7.23
C TRP A 20 1.05 1.62 -7.48
N SER A 21 1.86 1.92 -6.49
CA SER A 21 3.32 1.74 -6.55
C SER A 21 3.73 0.30 -6.86
N LEU A 22 2.96 -0.69 -6.38
CA LEU A 22 3.19 -2.09 -6.76
C LEU A 22 2.97 -2.35 -8.26
N SER A 23 1.93 -1.77 -8.88
CA SER A 23 1.71 -1.97 -10.32
C SER A 23 2.82 -1.33 -11.17
N LEU A 24 3.31 -0.17 -10.74
CA LEU A 24 4.47 0.48 -11.38
C LEU A 24 5.73 -0.38 -11.24
N LEU A 25 6.00 -0.89 -10.04
CA LEU A 25 7.16 -1.77 -9.79
C LEU A 25 7.15 -3.02 -10.67
N ILE A 26 5.99 -3.67 -10.84
CA ILE A 26 5.86 -4.85 -11.71
C ILE A 26 6.14 -4.48 -13.17
N GLN A 27 5.58 -3.36 -13.65
CA GLN A 27 5.80 -2.90 -15.02
C GLN A 27 7.28 -2.56 -15.29
N GLU A 28 7.94 -1.87 -14.36
CA GLU A 28 9.36 -1.53 -14.48
C GLU A 28 10.25 -2.78 -14.38
N LEU A 29 9.86 -3.76 -13.57
CA LEU A 29 10.53 -5.05 -13.49
C LEU A 29 10.45 -5.81 -14.82
N GLU A 30 9.30 -5.82 -15.49
CA GLU A 30 9.14 -6.43 -16.82
C GLU A 30 10.07 -5.74 -17.85
N VAL A 31 10.06 -4.40 -17.90
CA VAL A 31 10.92 -3.63 -18.82
C VAL A 31 12.41 -3.92 -18.57
N ALA A 32 12.82 -3.93 -17.30
CA ALA A 32 14.20 -4.20 -16.95
C ALA A 32 14.59 -5.66 -17.26
N TYR A 33 13.69 -6.61 -17.01
CA TYR A 33 13.92 -8.02 -17.28
C TYR A 33 14.11 -8.28 -18.78
N ASP A 34 13.23 -7.73 -19.62
CA ASP A 34 13.32 -7.90 -21.08
C ASP A 34 14.61 -7.29 -21.66
N ALA A 35 15.01 -6.09 -21.20
CA ALA A 35 16.25 -5.46 -21.63
C ALA A 35 17.48 -6.29 -21.22
N LEU A 36 17.51 -6.77 -19.98
CA LEU A 36 18.62 -7.60 -19.48
C LEU A 36 18.71 -8.96 -20.19
N LEU A 37 17.58 -9.55 -20.60
CA LEU A 37 17.57 -10.75 -21.43
C LEU A 37 18.15 -10.53 -22.83
N ALA A 38 18.06 -9.30 -23.34
CA ALA A 38 18.62 -8.90 -24.63
C ALA A 38 20.07 -8.40 -24.55
N ASP A 39 20.73 -8.49 -23.39
CA ASP A 39 22.04 -7.87 -23.11
C ASP A 39 22.03 -6.33 -23.34
N GLU A 40 20.87 -5.69 -23.16
CA GLU A 40 20.67 -4.25 -23.26
C GLU A 40 20.56 -3.58 -21.88
N THR A 41 20.80 -2.26 -21.83
CA THR A 41 20.61 -1.47 -20.61
C THR A 41 19.14 -1.06 -20.46
N PRO A 42 18.46 -1.41 -19.35
CA PRO A 42 17.10 -0.98 -19.08
C PRO A 42 16.89 0.53 -19.24
N GLN A 43 15.87 0.92 -19.99
CA GLN A 43 15.47 2.32 -20.18
C GLN A 43 14.19 2.59 -19.40
N LEU A 44 14.33 3.11 -18.18
CA LEU A 44 13.21 3.53 -17.35
C LEU A 44 13.09 5.07 -17.38
N PRO A 45 11.87 5.61 -17.28
CA PRO A 45 11.70 7.06 -17.13
C PRO A 45 12.44 7.53 -15.88
N ALA A 46 13.14 8.66 -15.99
CA ALA A 46 13.75 9.29 -14.82
C ALA A 46 12.65 9.77 -13.87
N LEU A 47 12.85 9.56 -12.56
CA LEU A 47 11.96 10.11 -11.55
C LEU A 47 12.11 11.64 -11.53
N GLU A 48 11.05 12.35 -11.86
CA GLU A 48 11.03 13.82 -11.79
C GLU A 48 10.97 14.33 -10.35
N ILE A 49 10.44 13.52 -9.44
CA ILE A 49 10.23 13.83 -8.02
C ILE A 49 10.62 12.60 -7.21
N GLU A 50 11.51 12.77 -6.23
CA GLU A 50 11.84 11.72 -5.30
C GLU A 50 10.88 11.71 -4.09
N TRP A 51 10.82 10.59 -3.37
CA TRP A 51 10.02 10.51 -2.14
C TRP A 51 10.44 11.55 -1.08
N THR A 52 11.72 11.88 -1.02
CA THR A 52 12.27 12.93 -0.15
C THR A 52 11.70 14.31 -0.48
N ASP A 53 11.52 14.63 -1.77
CA ASP A 53 10.90 15.86 -2.21
C ASP A 53 9.42 15.91 -1.80
N TYR A 54 8.72 14.79 -1.95
CA TYR A 54 7.33 14.65 -1.49
C TYR A 54 7.21 14.90 0.03
N VAL A 55 8.08 14.31 0.84
CA VAL A 55 8.08 14.50 2.31
C VAL A 55 8.35 15.96 2.67
N HIS A 56 9.28 16.64 1.98
CA HIS A 56 9.50 18.06 2.21
C HIS A 56 8.27 18.89 1.85
N TRP A 57 7.66 18.62 0.69
CA TRP A 57 6.44 19.28 0.25
C TRP A 57 5.30 19.08 1.25
N GLU A 58 5.05 17.86 1.72
CA GLU A 58 3.98 17.55 2.68
C GLU A 58 4.17 18.33 3.98
N ASN A 59 5.40 18.39 4.50
CA ASN A 59 5.71 19.14 5.71
C ASN A 59 5.43 20.64 5.56
N GLU A 60 5.75 21.24 4.42
CA GLU A 60 5.42 22.65 4.16
C GLU A 60 3.89 22.86 4.05
N GLN A 61 3.19 21.96 3.36
CA GLN A 61 1.73 22.04 3.23
C GLN A 61 1.02 21.96 4.58
N LEU A 62 1.49 21.07 5.47
CA LEU A 62 0.96 20.94 6.83
C LEU A 62 1.11 22.25 7.62
N LYS A 63 2.25 22.95 7.51
CA LYS A 63 2.42 24.26 8.20
C LYS A 63 1.36 25.29 7.79
N HIS A 64 0.88 25.22 6.54
CA HIS A 64 -0.06 26.20 6.00
C HIS A 64 -1.54 25.84 6.19
N HIS A 65 -1.90 24.56 6.06
CA HIS A 65 -3.31 24.14 5.98
C HIS A 65 -3.80 23.31 7.17
N GLN A 66 -2.91 22.81 8.02
CA GLN A 66 -3.26 21.87 9.10
C GLN A 66 -4.40 22.37 9.99
N LYS A 67 -4.43 23.64 10.40
CA LYS A 67 -5.48 24.15 11.29
C LYS A 67 -6.88 24.13 10.69
N LYS A 68 -7.01 24.44 9.39
CA LYS A 68 -8.30 24.49 8.71
C LYS A 68 -8.85 23.08 8.54
N ASP A 69 -8.03 22.17 8.04
CA ASP A 69 -8.41 20.78 7.80
C ASP A 69 -8.71 20.08 9.13
N GLN A 70 -7.88 20.31 10.16
CA GLN A 70 -8.13 19.80 11.50
C GLN A 70 -9.47 20.30 12.05
N THR A 71 -9.78 21.59 11.94
CA THR A 71 -11.05 22.15 12.42
C THR A 71 -12.23 21.51 11.69
N TYR A 72 -12.13 21.37 10.37
CA TYR A 72 -13.16 20.73 9.57
C TYR A 72 -13.39 19.27 10.00
N TRP A 73 -12.33 18.46 10.12
CA TRP A 73 -12.47 17.05 10.46
C TRP A 73 -12.94 16.83 11.89
N LEU A 74 -12.46 17.62 12.84
CA LEU A 74 -12.95 17.57 14.23
C LEU A 74 -14.44 17.90 14.32
N ASN A 75 -14.89 18.93 13.60
CA ASN A 75 -16.31 19.28 13.56
C ASN A 75 -17.15 18.26 12.78
N THR A 76 -16.61 17.67 11.71
CA THR A 76 -17.33 16.69 10.88
C THR A 76 -17.51 15.36 11.61
N LEU A 77 -16.50 14.95 12.37
CA LEU A 77 -16.49 13.70 13.13
C LEU A 77 -16.85 13.92 14.61
N GLN A 78 -17.48 15.05 14.93
CA GLN A 78 -17.90 15.35 16.30
C GLN A 78 -19.10 14.49 16.72
N GLY A 79 -19.21 14.25 18.03
CA GLY A 79 -20.33 13.49 18.61
C GLY A 79 -20.09 11.98 18.60
N GLU A 80 -21.17 11.22 18.78
CA GLU A 80 -21.12 9.76 18.79
C GLU A 80 -21.15 9.24 17.34
N LEU A 81 -20.07 8.57 16.94
CA LEU A 81 -19.99 7.93 15.63
C LEU A 81 -20.68 6.56 15.68
N PRO A 82 -21.52 6.22 14.69
CA PRO A 82 -22.24 4.95 14.69
C PRO A 82 -21.24 3.79 14.63
N VAL A 83 -21.37 2.86 15.58
CA VAL A 83 -20.70 1.57 15.49
C VAL A 83 -21.41 0.75 14.42
N LEU A 84 -20.66 0.34 13.40
CA LEU A 84 -21.22 -0.49 12.34
C LEU A 84 -21.44 -1.92 12.86
N GLU A 85 -22.72 -2.27 13.05
CA GLU A 85 -23.16 -3.62 13.39
C GLU A 85 -23.13 -4.50 12.13
N LEU A 86 -21.94 -5.01 11.81
CA LEU A 86 -21.79 -6.05 10.80
C LEU A 86 -22.12 -7.42 11.41
N PRO A 87 -22.59 -8.39 10.63
CA PRO A 87 -22.81 -9.76 11.09
C PRO A 87 -21.45 -10.43 11.39
N PHE A 88 -20.91 -10.20 12.58
CA PHE A 88 -19.65 -10.79 13.03
C PHE A 88 -19.90 -12.18 13.64
N ASP A 89 -19.04 -13.14 13.31
CA ASP A 89 -19.07 -14.49 13.91
C ASP A 89 -18.70 -14.49 15.41
N ARG A 90 -18.03 -13.43 15.87
CA ARG A 90 -17.55 -13.26 17.25
C ARG A 90 -17.77 -11.82 17.71
N PRO A 91 -18.12 -11.60 18.98
CA PRO A 91 -18.25 -10.25 19.51
C PRO A 91 -16.91 -9.51 19.44
N ARG A 92 -16.95 -8.22 19.10
CA ARG A 92 -15.76 -7.36 19.11
C ARG A 92 -15.21 -7.26 20.54
N PRO A 93 -13.95 -7.65 20.80
CA PRO A 93 -13.37 -7.51 22.13
C PRO A 93 -13.21 -6.02 22.50
N PRO A 94 -13.35 -5.67 23.78
CA PRO A 94 -13.22 -4.28 24.25
C PRO A 94 -11.80 -3.73 24.09
N VAL A 95 -10.81 -4.61 23.97
CA VAL A 95 -9.41 -4.27 23.67
C VAL A 95 -9.06 -4.94 22.35
N GLN A 96 -8.52 -4.15 21.41
CA GLN A 96 -8.02 -4.68 20.16
C GLN A 96 -6.90 -5.69 20.44
N THR A 97 -7.06 -6.89 19.89
CA THR A 97 -6.02 -7.93 19.90
C THR A 97 -5.64 -8.26 18.47
N PHE A 98 -4.40 -8.68 18.24
CA PHE A 98 -3.92 -9.13 16.93
C PHE A 98 -4.07 -10.65 16.76
N ASN A 99 -4.90 -11.29 17.60
CA ASN A 99 -5.19 -12.72 17.54
C ASN A 99 -6.19 -12.99 16.41
N GLY A 100 -5.71 -12.93 15.17
CA GLY A 100 -6.44 -13.49 14.03
C GLY A 100 -6.29 -15.01 14.01
N ALA A 101 -7.36 -15.74 13.72
CA ALA A 101 -7.24 -17.15 13.37
C ALA A 101 -6.83 -17.24 11.89
N THR A 102 -5.79 -18.01 11.58
CA THR A 102 -5.45 -18.36 10.21
C THR A 102 -6.35 -19.51 9.77
N GLU A 103 -7.37 -19.23 8.96
CA GLU A 103 -8.12 -20.26 8.24
C GLU A 103 -7.29 -20.69 7.02
N GLN A 104 -6.75 -21.91 7.06
CA GLN A 104 -6.17 -22.56 5.88
C GLN A 104 -7.29 -23.26 5.11
N ASN A 105 -8.00 -22.55 4.24
CA ASN A 105 -8.83 -23.20 3.23
C ASN A 105 -7.94 -23.58 2.03
N CYS A 106 -7.08 -24.57 2.24
CA CYS A 106 -6.45 -25.31 1.15
C CYS A 106 -7.30 -26.55 0.88
N THR A 107 -8.23 -26.44 -0.07
CA THR A 107 -8.81 -27.60 -0.76
C THR A 107 -8.83 -27.31 -2.26
N GLY A 108 -8.06 -28.09 -3.01
CA GLY A 108 -7.99 -28.08 -4.47
C GLY A 108 -6.64 -28.54 -4.95
#